data_AF-A0A4P0YHI2-F1
#
_entry.id   AF-A0A4P0YHI2-F1
#
_cell.length_a   1.000
_cell.length_b   1.000
_cell.length_c   1.000
_cell.angle_alpha   90.00
_cell.angle_beta   90.00
_cell.angle_gamma   90.00
#
_symmetry.space_group_name_H-M   'P 1'
#
loop_
_entity.id
_entity.type
_entity.pdbx_description
1 polymer ?
#
loop_
_entity_poly.entity_id
_entity_poly.type
_entity_poly.pdbx_seq_one_letter_code
_entity_poly.pdbx_strand_id
1 'polypeptide(L)'
;MKSLFKVTLLATTMAVALNAPLTFAADTATKAAPAAESKSAFKNDDQKSAYALGASLGRYMENSLKEQEKLGIKLDKAQLIAGVQDAFADKSKLSDQEIEQTLQAFETRVKTAAQQKMEKDATENEAKGKAFRDNFAKEKGVKTSKNWPAV
;
A
#
# COMPACT_ATOMS: atom_id res chain seq x y z
N MET A 1 26.73 40.81 24.27
CA MET A 1 25.63 41.26 23.41
C MET A 1 25.18 40.10 22.54
N LYS A 2 23.86 39.95 22.39
CA LYS A 2 23.17 38.85 21.71
C LYS A 2 23.50 38.83 20.21
N SER A 3 23.85 37.67 19.66
CA SER A 3 23.80 37.40 18.22
C SER A 3 23.53 35.91 18.06
N LEU A 4 22.27 35.44 18.02
CA LEU A 4 21.29 35.54 16.92
C LEU A 4 21.83 34.95 15.61
N PHE A 5 21.43 33.71 15.38
CA PHE A 5 21.20 33.09 14.08
C PHE A 5 22.40 32.96 13.14
N LYS A 6 23.22 31.95 13.47
CA LYS A 6 23.59 30.83 12.58
C LYS A 6 23.61 31.16 11.08
N VAL A 7 24.79 31.63 10.69
CA VAL A 7 25.39 31.55 9.35
C VAL A 7 25.34 30.11 8.83
N THR A 8 25.44 29.98 7.51
CA THR A 8 25.74 28.76 6.72
C THR A 8 24.55 27.89 6.30
N LEU A 9 23.77 28.47 5.39
CA LEU A 9 23.47 27.83 4.10
C LEU A 9 24.72 27.11 3.55
N LEU A 10 24.71 25.77 3.52
CA LEU A 10 25.66 24.98 2.74
C LEU A 10 24.89 23.94 1.93
N ALA A 11 24.34 24.42 0.81
CA ALA A 11 23.86 23.56 -0.27
C ALA A 11 25.09 22.93 -0.93
N THR A 12 25.37 21.66 -0.64
CA THR A 12 26.39 20.88 -1.35
C THR A 12 25.69 20.00 -2.37
N THR A 13 25.48 20.56 -3.56
CA THR A 13 25.10 19.85 -4.78
C THR A 13 26.32 19.13 -5.35
N MET A 14 26.34 17.79 -5.33
CA MET A 14 27.19 17.02 -6.25
C MET A 14 26.36 16.64 -7.47
N ALA A 15 26.58 17.38 -8.55
CA ALA A 15 26.12 17.05 -9.89
C ALA A 15 26.98 15.91 -10.45
N VAL A 16 26.35 14.78 -10.79
CA VAL A 16 26.93 13.81 -11.73
C VAL A 16 26.22 13.99 -13.06
N ALA A 17 27.03 14.27 -14.06
CA ALA A 17 26.67 14.69 -15.40
C ALA A 17 25.87 13.63 -16.17
N LEU A 18 24.74 14.05 -16.75
CA LEU A 18 24.22 13.48 -17.98
C LEU A 18 24.03 14.65 -18.97
N ASN A 19 24.68 14.53 -20.13
CA ASN A 19 24.69 15.41 -21.32
C ASN A 19 23.67 16.57 -21.35
N ALA A 20 24.20 17.79 -21.40
CA ALA A 20 23.52 19.00 -21.87
C ALA A 20 23.41 19.02 -23.43
N PRO A 21 22.57 19.88 -24.05
CA PRO A 21 22.76 21.32 -23.93
C PRO A 21 21.66 22.01 -23.13
N LEU A 22 22.14 22.87 -22.22
CA LEU A 22 21.43 23.99 -21.63
C LEU A 22 21.11 24.99 -22.74
N THR A 23 19.83 25.24 -22.99
CA THR A 23 19.37 26.51 -23.56
C THR A 23 18.54 27.22 -22.51
N PHE A 24 19.04 28.39 -22.10
CA PHE A 24 18.30 29.35 -21.27
C PHE A 24 17.24 30.07 -22.12
N ALA A 25 16.11 30.38 -21.46
CA ALA A 25 15.14 31.42 -21.79
C ALA A 25 14.33 31.30 -23.10
N ALA A 26 13.05 30.94 -22.97
CA ALA A 26 11.90 31.68 -23.50
C ALA A 26 10.61 30.93 -23.19
N ASP A 27 9.60 31.67 -22.75
CA ASP A 27 8.17 31.34 -22.75
C ASP A 27 7.80 30.31 -23.82
N THR A 28 7.61 29.06 -23.42
CA THR A 28 6.84 28.09 -24.20
C THR A 28 6.05 27.26 -23.21
N ALA A 29 4.76 27.62 -23.11
CA ALA A 29 3.71 26.80 -22.55
C ALA A 29 3.91 25.35 -23.01
N THR A 30 4.48 24.53 -22.12
CA THR A 30 4.63 23.11 -22.38
C THR A 30 3.24 22.53 -22.20
N LYS A 31 2.54 22.44 -23.34
CA LYS A 31 1.32 21.69 -23.56
C LYS A 31 1.35 20.43 -22.72
N ALA A 32 0.53 20.42 -21.66
CA ALA A 32 0.20 19.23 -20.92
C ALA A 32 -0.15 18.14 -21.94
N ALA A 33 0.47 16.96 -21.81
CA ALA A 33 0.06 15.77 -22.53
C ALA A 33 -1.47 15.68 -22.42
N PRO A 34 -2.20 15.35 -23.50
CA PRO A 34 -3.66 15.36 -23.47
C PRO A 34 -4.09 14.42 -22.36
N ALA A 35 -4.58 14.99 -21.26
CA ALA A 35 -5.38 14.26 -20.29
C ALA A 35 -6.46 13.63 -21.16
N ALA A 36 -6.43 12.29 -21.27
CA ALA A 36 -7.42 11.55 -22.02
C ALA A 36 -8.78 12.16 -21.69
N GLU A 37 -9.38 12.84 -22.68
CA GLU A 37 -10.58 13.64 -22.48
C GLU A 37 -11.65 12.66 -22.03
N SER A 38 -11.82 12.62 -20.71
CA SER A 38 -12.95 11.98 -20.09
C SER A 38 -14.13 12.75 -20.64
N LYS A 39 -14.90 12.15 -21.57
CA LYS A 39 -16.21 12.66 -22.01
C LYS A 39 -16.92 13.14 -20.74
N SER A 40 -16.96 14.46 -20.50
CA SER A 40 -17.06 14.94 -19.12
C SER A 40 -18.48 14.74 -18.60
N ALA A 41 -18.68 13.66 -17.86
CA ALA A 41 -19.91 13.40 -17.11
C ALA A 41 -20.07 14.37 -15.91
N PHE A 42 -19.04 15.15 -15.60
CA PHE A 42 -18.99 16.09 -14.49
C PHE A 42 -19.23 17.52 -14.99
N LYS A 43 -20.05 18.28 -14.26
CA LYS A 43 -20.51 19.63 -14.64
C LYS A 43 -19.49 20.73 -14.31
N ASN A 44 -18.56 20.47 -13.39
CA ASN A 44 -17.50 21.39 -12.98
C ASN A 44 -16.33 20.63 -12.32
N ASP A 45 -15.26 21.36 -12.02
CA ASP A 45 -14.04 20.81 -11.42
C ASP A 45 -14.26 20.30 -9.98
N ASP A 46 -15.18 20.91 -9.22
CA ASP A 46 -15.53 20.45 -7.88
C ASP A 46 -16.13 19.04 -7.92
N GLN A 47 -17.03 18.77 -8.86
CA GLN A 47 -17.62 17.44 -9.06
C GLN A 47 -16.56 16.41 -9.45
N LYS A 48 -15.64 16.79 -10.35
CA LYS A 48 -14.55 15.92 -10.77
C LYS A 48 -13.58 15.62 -9.61
N SER A 49 -13.26 16.64 -8.82
CA SER A 49 -12.36 16.52 -7.65
C SER A 49 -12.97 15.67 -6.55
N ALA A 50 -14.25 15.90 -6.22
CA ALA A 50 -14.98 15.08 -5.25
C ALA A 50 -15.04 13.61 -5.68
N TYR A 51 -15.34 13.35 -6.96
CA TYR A 51 -15.34 11.99 -7.49
C TYR A 51 -13.95 11.34 -7.42
N ALA A 52 -12.89 12.07 -7.78
CA ALA A 52 -11.53 11.56 -7.72
C ALA A 52 -11.09 11.22 -6.30
N LEU A 53 -11.45 12.06 -5.31
CA LEU A 53 -11.20 11.78 -3.88
C LEU A 53 -11.92 10.51 -3.42
N GLY A 54 -13.21 10.39 -3.74
CA GLY A 54 -14.01 9.19 -3.41
C GLY A 54 -13.46 7.92 -4.06
N ALA A 55 -13.09 7.98 -5.34
CA ALA A 55 -12.48 6.87 -6.06
C ALA A 55 -11.12 6.46 -5.46
N SER A 56 -10.31 7.43 -5.04
CA SER A 56 -9.01 7.17 -4.39
C SER A 56 -9.19 6.45 -3.05
N LEU A 57 -10.10 6.94 -2.20
CA LEU A 57 -10.45 6.28 -0.93
C LEU A 57 -11.01 4.87 -1.15
N GLY A 58 -11.92 4.71 -2.11
CA GLY A 58 -12.48 3.42 -2.47
C GLY A 58 -11.40 2.41 -2.90
N ARG A 59 -10.41 2.85 -3.71
CA ARG A 59 -9.30 2.00 -4.14
C ARG A 59 -8.37 1.64 -2.98
N TYR A 60 -8.13 2.56 -2.04
CA TYR A 60 -7.40 2.25 -0.81
C TYR A 60 -8.12 1.19 0.02
N MET A 61 -9.43 1.35 0.26
CA MET A 61 -10.24 0.37 0.99
C MET A 61 -10.25 -0.98 0.29
N GLU A 62 -10.39 -1.02 -1.04
CA GLU A 62 -10.36 -2.26 -1.82
C GLU A 62 -9.03 -3.01 -1.64
N ASN A 63 -7.90 -2.30 -1.65
CA ASN A 63 -6.60 -2.91 -1.42
C ASN A 63 -6.48 -3.47 0.00
N SER A 64 -6.93 -2.74 1.01
CA SER A 64 -6.94 -3.23 2.40
C SER A 64 -7.81 -4.49 2.55
N LEU A 65 -8.98 -4.52 1.91
CA LEU A 65 -9.84 -5.71 1.88
C LEU A 65 -9.18 -6.90 1.21
N LYS A 66 -8.44 -6.69 0.12
CA LYS A 66 -7.68 -7.77 -0.56
C LYS A 66 -6.60 -8.35 0.35
N GLU A 67 -5.89 -7.52 1.10
CA GLU A 67 -4.90 -8.00 2.07
C GLU A 67 -5.56 -8.80 3.19
N GLN A 68 -6.69 -8.33 3.71
CA GLN A 68 -7.47 -9.08 4.71
C GLN A 68 -8.01 -10.40 4.15
N GLU A 69 -8.42 -10.44 2.88
CA GLU A 69 -8.88 -11.66 2.21
C GLU A 69 -7.76 -12.71 2.09
N LYS A 70 -6.50 -12.29 1.89
CA LYS A 70 -5.34 -13.21 1.95
C LYS A 70 -5.15 -13.84 3.34
N LEU A 71 -5.64 -13.18 4.39
CA LEU A 71 -5.67 -13.71 5.75
C LEU A 71 -6.93 -14.54 6.03
N GLY A 72 -7.80 -14.75 5.04
CA GLY A 72 -9.07 -15.46 5.19
C GLY A 72 -10.21 -14.61 5.76
N ILE A 73 -10.02 -13.29 5.86
CA ILE A 73 -11.04 -12.36 6.35
C ILE A 73 -11.74 -11.72 5.16
N LYS A 74 -13.01 -12.08 4.95
CA LYS A 74 -13.85 -11.50 3.90
C LYS A 74 -14.89 -10.58 4.53
N LEU A 75 -14.77 -9.29 4.25
CA LEU A 75 -15.79 -8.30 4.62
C LEU A 75 -16.78 -8.11 3.46
N ASP A 76 -18.03 -7.86 3.82
CA ASP A 76 -19.06 -7.52 2.85
C ASP A 76 -18.86 -6.07 2.36
N LYS A 77 -18.54 -5.93 1.07
CA LYS A 77 -18.33 -4.63 0.43
C LYS A 77 -19.60 -3.78 0.42
N ALA A 78 -20.79 -4.40 0.32
CA ALA A 78 -22.04 -3.67 0.32
C ALA A 78 -22.31 -3.03 1.70
N GLN A 79 -22.02 -3.76 2.79
CA GLN A 79 -22.13 -3.22 4.15
C GLN A 79 -21.11 -2.11 4.41
N LEU A 80 -19.89 -2.25 3.92
CA LEU A 80 -18.86 -1.22 4.05
C LEU A 80 -19.26 0.07 3.30
N ILE A 81 -19.78 -0.04 2.08
CA ILE A 81 -20.29 1.11 1.33
C ILE A 81 -21.51 1.73 2.04
N ALA A 82 -22.43 0.91 2.55
CA ALA A 82 -23.58 1.39 3.32
C ALA A 82 -23.15 2.13 4.59
N GLY A 83 -22.17 1.62 5.34
CA GLY A 83 -21.64 2.28 6.52
C GLY A 83 -21.00 3.64 6.21
N VAL A 84 -20.26 3.74 5.10
CA VAL A 84 -19.72 5.03 4.63
C VAL A 84 -20.85 6.00 4.29
N GLN A 85 -21.84 5.57 3.52
CA GLN A 85 -23.00 6.40 3.16
C GLN A 85 -23.80 6.86 4.37
N ASP A 86 -24.09 5.95 5.30
CA ASP A 86 -24.84 6.22 6.53
C ASP A 86 -24.06 7.20 7.43
N ALA A 87 -22.74 7.06 7.55
CA ALA A 87 -21.89 7.98 8.32
C ALA A 87 -21.84 9.38 7.70
N PHE A 88 -21.69 9.50 6.38
CA PHE A 88 -21.73 10.80 5.68
C PHE A 88 -23.09 11.50 5.80
N ALA A 89 -24.15 10.74 6.06
CA ALA A 89 -25.52 11.25 6.22
C ALA A 89 -25.91 11.46 7.69
N ASP A 90 -24.98 11.31 8.65
CA ASP A 90 -25.22 11.34 10.10
C ASP A 90 -26.34 10.36 10.54
N LYS A 91 -26.44 9.22 9.87
CA LYS A 91 -27.45 8.16 10.05
C LYS A 91 -26.80 6.80 10.30
N SER A 92 -25.58 6.80 10.84
CA SER A 92 -24.89 5.57 11.20
C SER A 92 -25.78 4.67 12.05
N LYS A 93 -25.84 3.38 11.69
CA LYS A 93 -26.56 2.35 12.46
C LYS A 93 -25.86 2.02 13.78
N LEU A 94 -24.60 2.44 13.93
CA LEU A 94 -23.77 2.23 15.10
C LEU A 94 -23.38 3.59 15.68
N SER A 95 -23.41 3.70 17.00
CA SER A 95 -22.80 4.83 17.71
C SER A 95 -21.27 4.82 17.56
N ASP A 96 -20.64 5.97 17.79
CA ASP A 96 -19.16 6.08 17.72
C ASP A 96 -18.47 5.07 18.65
N GLN A 97 -19.03 4.85 19.84
CA GLN A 97 -18.50 3.87 20.80
C GLN A 97 -18.61 2.43 20.25
N GLU A 98 -19.73 2.08 19.62
CA GLU A 98 -19.91 0.75 19.02
C GLU A 98 -18.99 0.55 17.81
N ILE A 99 -18.74 1.61 17.03
CA ILE A 99 -17.77 1.60 15.93
C ILE A 99 -16.37 1.32 16.48
N GLU A 100 -15.91 2.07 17.48
CA GLU A 100 -14.60 1.88 18.09
C GLU A 100 -14.41 0.46 18.63
N GLN A 101 -15.40 -0.02 19.40
CA GLN A 101 -15.36 -1.37 19.97
C GLN A 101 -15.33 -2.46 18.88
N THR A 102 -16.13 -2.30 17.83
CA THR A 102 -16.16 -3.24 16.70
C THR A 102 -14.84 -3.25 15.95
N LEU A 103 -14.22 -2.08 15.75
CA LEU A 103 -12.93 -1.97 15.07
C LEU A 103 -11.79 -2.56 15.90
N GLN A 104 -11.77 -2.38 17.21
CA GLN A 104 -10.78 -3.01 18.09
C GLN A 104 -10.85 -4.54 18.06
N ALA A 105 -12.07 -5.09 18.10
CA ALA A 105 -12.29 -6.53 17.96
C ALA A 105 -11.85 -7.02 16.57
N PHE A 106 -12.13 -6.25 15.53
CA PHE A 106 -11.71 -6.55 14.18
C PHE A 106 -10.18 -6.55 14.02
N GLU A 107 -9.48 -5.54 14.56
CA GLU A 107 -8.01 -5.51 14.56
C GLU A 107 -7.40 -6.73 15.23
N THR A 108 -7.96 -7.13 16.37
CA THR A 108 -7.53 -8.33 17.09
C THR A 108 -7.70 -9.57 16.20
N ARG A 109 -8.87 -9.72 15.55
CA ARG A 109 -9.12 -10.80 14.59
C ARG A 109 -8.12 -10.80 13.43
N VAL A 110 -7.80 -9.64 12.86
CA VAL A 110 -6.82 -9.50 11.77
C VAL A 110 -5.42 -9.94 12.23
N LYS A 111 -4.98 -9.49 13.41
CA LYS A 111 -3.68 -9.87 13.98
C LYS A 111 -3.59 -11.38 14.22
N THR A 112 -4.62 -11.99 14.80
CA THR A 112 -4.66 -13.44 15.02
C THR A 112 -4.64 -14.20 13.69
N ALA A 113 -5.41 -13.78 12.69
CA ALA A 113 -5.41 -14.41 11.37
C ALA A 113 -4.03 -14.29 10.68
N ALA A 114 -3.35 -13.15 10.83
CA ALA A 114 -2.00 -12.97 10.33
C ALA A 114 -0.99 -13.91 11.00
N GLN A 115 -1.06 -14.07 12.33
CA GLN A 115 -0.21 -15.00 13.07
C GLN A 115 -0.43 -16.45 12.64
N GLN A 116 -1.69 -16.87 12.57
CA GLN A 116 -2.04 -18.23 12.12
C GLN A 116 -1.57 -18.50 10.69
N LYS A 117 -1.72 -17.52 9.80
CA LYS A 117 -1.22 -17.63 8.43
C LYS A 117 0.30 -17.75 8.40
N MET A 118 1.00 -16.94 9.19
CA MET A 118 2.46 -16.97 9.27
C MET A 118 2.97 -18.33 9.77
N GLU A 119 2.36 -18.88 10.82
CA GLU A 119 2.71 -20.22 11.35
C GLU A 119 2.47 -21.31 10.30
N LYS A 120 1.31 -21.28 9.65
CA LYS A 120 1.00 -22.22 8.57
C LYS A 120 1.98 -22.11 7.40
N ASP A 121 2.25 -20.90 6.94
CA ASP A 121 3.16 -20.65 5.83
C ASP A 121 4.59 -21.10 6.21
N ALA A 122 5.02 -20.91 7.47
CA ALA A 122 6.32 -21.37 7.96
C ALA A 122 6.44 -22.90 7.88
N THR A 123 5.46 -23.64 8.41
CA THR A 123 5.43 -25.10 8.35
C THR A 123 5.38 -25.61 6.91
N GLU A 124 4.55 -25.00 6.05
CA GLU A 124 4.47 -25.39 4.64
C GLU A 124 5.79 -25.14 3.90
N ASN A 125 6.45 -24.01 4.17
CA ASN A 125 7.70 -23.64 3.52
C ASN A 125 8.87 -24.49 4.01
N GLU A 126 8.88 -24.86 5.29
CA GLU A 126 9.85 -25.80 5.85
C GLU A 126 9.75 -27.16 5.17
N ALA A 127 8.52 -27.70 5.06
CA ALA A 127 8.26 -28.97 4.38
C ALA A 127 8.64 -28.92 2.88
N LYS A 128 8.20 -27.88 2.16
CA LYS A 128 8.56 -27.67 0.74
C LYS A 128 10.06 -27.51 0.57
N GLY A 129 10.71 -26.75 1.45
CA GLY A 129 12.15 -26.55 1.45
C GLY A 129 12.92 -27.83 1.70
N LYS A 130 12.48 -28.67 2.65
CA LYS A 130 13.05 -29.99 2.90
C LYS A 130 12.91 -30.90 1.68
N ALA A 131 11.71 -30.99 1.11
CA ALA A 131 11.47 -31.80 -0.09
C ALA A 131 12.33 -31.36 -1.29
N PHE A 132 12.48 -30.04 -1.47
CA PHE A 132 13.36 -29.49 -2.51
C PHE A 132 14.82 -29.89 -2.29
N ARG A 133 15.34 -29.73 -1.07
CA ARG A 133 16.72 -30.13 -0.72
C ARG A 133 16.95 -31.62 -0.91
N ASP A 134 16.00 -32.45 -0.47
CA ASP A 134 16.08 -33.91 -0.57
C ASP A 134 16.07 -34.38 -2.03
N ASN A 135 15.35 -33.69 -2.92
CA ASN A 135 15.36 -33.96 -4.35
C ASN A 135 16.64 -33.46 -5.02
N PHE A 136 17.06 -32.23 -4.72
CA PHE A 136 18.26 -31.63 -5.29
C PHE A 136 19.53 -32.43 -4.91
N ALA A 137 19.61 -32.95 -3.68
CA ALA A 137 20.73 -33.77 -3.23
C ALA A 137 20.92 -35.08 -4.04
N LYS A 138 19.89 -35.52 -4.78
CA LYS A 138 19.95 -36.72 -5.64
C LYS A 138 20.46 -36.40 -7.05
N GLU A 139 20.60 -35.13 -7.42
CA GLU A 139 21.06 -34.73 -8.74
C GLU A 139 22.57 -34.95 -8.93
N LYS A 140 22.97 -35.20 -10.17
CA LYS A 140 24.34 -35.56 -10.51
C LYS A 140 25.28 -34.38 -10.24
N GLY A 141 26.29 -34.60 -9.40
CA GLY A 141 27.31 -33.60 -9.07
C GLY A 141 26.99 -32.76 -7.82
N VAL A 142 25.81 -32.93 -7.22
CA VAL A 142 25.44 -32.25 -5.97
C VAL A 142 26.13 -32.93 -4.78
N LYS A 143 26.65 -32.12 -3.86
CA LYS A 143 27.29 -32.57 -2.61
C LYS A 143 26.73 -31.77 -1.44
N THR A 144 26.36 -32.45 -0.37
CA THR A 144 25.83 -31.82 0.85
C THR A 144 26.96 -31.53 1.83
N SER A 145 27.03 -30.30 2.35
CA SER A 145 28.03 -29.91 3.36
C SER A 145 27.58 -30.31 4.77
N LYS A 146 28.52 -30.73 5.63
CA LYS A 146 28.26 -31.11 7.03
C LYS A 146 27.70 -29.98 7.90
N ASN A 147 27.92 -28.72 7.51
CA ASN A 147 27.45 -27.54 8.27
C ASN A 147 26.09 -27.02 7.80
N TRP A 148 25.40 -27.74 6.91
CA TRP A 148 24.06 -27.34 6.50
C TRP A 148 23.06 -27.71 7.62
N PRO A 149 22.35 -26.73 8.22
CA PRO A 149 21.37 -27.06 9.25
C PRO A 149 20.24 -27.90 8.63
N ALA A 150 19.97 -29.05 9.24
CA ALA A 150 18.68 -29.70 9.12
C ALA A 150 17.69 -28.77 9.82
N VAL A 151 16.88 -28.07 9.02
CA VAL A 151 15.68 -27.37 9.50
C VAL A 151 14.73 -28.45 9.98
#